data_AF-A0A8K0CPK2-F1
#
_entry.id   AF-A0A8K0CPK2-F1
#
_cell.length_a   1.000
_cell.length_b   1.000
_cell.length_c   1.000
_cell.angle_alpha   90.00
_cell.angle_beta   90.00
_cell.angle_gamma   90.00
#
_symmetry.space_group_name_H-M   'P 1'
#
loop_
_entity.id
_entity.type
_entity.pdbx_description
1 polymer ?
#
loop_
_entity_poly.entity_id
_entity_poly.type
_entity_poly.pdbx_seq_one_letter_code
_entity_poly.pdbx_strand_id
1 'polypeptide(L)'
;MSQPEEQITTENDQSKNSENYNQAITSVLQSEQLEMIEDIQSGNEEEYDQEVLSVDQRNRNITDARKKAFDGLQKQAKRMKVISDNAHPKPDIGSTVRIPVLDVDRGTKEGVIAKYYSRSEFSVCPANILTIDEVSKENELSLRSVARAQSTRHGEGFKKCSCKTKCDSKRCACRKNHVLCNSKCHNSLTCTNK
;
A
#
# COMPACT_ATOMS: atom_id res chain seq x y z
N MET A 1 -6.64 -37.75 -47.43
CA MET A 1 -6.85 -36.30 -47.54
C MET A 1 -6.11 -35.68 -46.38
N SER A 2 -5.14 -34.84 -46.74
CA SER A 2 -4.07 -34.34 -45.91
C SER A 2 -4.29 -32.86 -45.60
N GLN A 3 -3.60 -32.39 -44.55
CA GLN A 3 -3.29 -31.00 -44.16
C GLN A 3 -4.21 -30.34 -43.11
N PRO A 4 -3.70 -29.36 -42.31
CA PRO A 4 -3.11 -29.64 -40.99
C PRO A 4 -3.65 -28.66 -39.91
N GLU A 5 -3.39 -28.91 -38.63
CA GLU A 5 -3.65 -27.91 -37.58
C GLU A 5 -2.33 -27.30 -37.09
N GLU A 6 -2.33 -25.97 -37.06
CA GLU A 6 -1.17 -25.07 -36.91
C GLU A 6 -0.53 -25.14 -35.51
N GLN A 7 0.80 -25.22 -35.50
CA GLN A 7 1.62 -24.97 -34.32
C GLN A 7 1.85 -23.45 -34.19
N ILE A 8 1.34 -22.84 -33.12
CA ILE A 8 1.68 -21.45 -32.75
C ILE A 8 2.91 -21.49 -31.86
N THR A 9 4.06 -21.16 -32.45
CA THR A 9 5.30 -20.80 -31.76
C THR A 9 5.29 -19.30 -31.45
N THR A 10 5.39 -18.91 -30.18
CA THR A 10 5.74 -17.51 -29.81
C THR A 10 6.74 -17.50 -28.65
N GLU A 11 8.00 -17.75 -28.97
CA GLU A 11 9.13 -17.14 -28.27
C GLU A 11 9.45 -15.79 -28.95
N ASN A 12 9.98 -14.84 -28.18
CA ASN A 12 10.50 -13.51 -28.57
C ASN A 12 9.50 -12.40 -28.91
N ASP A 13 9.28 -11.44 -27.99
CA ASP A 13 9.44 -10.00 -28.28
C ASP A 13 9.20 -9.07 -27.06
N GLN A 14 10.05 -9.14 -26.04
CA GLN A 14 10.05 -8.11 -24.98
C GLN A 14 11.44 -7.52 -24.65
N SER A 15 12.54 -8.05 -25.22
CA SER A 15 13.88 -7.53 -24.93
C SER A 15 14.40 -6.50 -25.94
N LYS A 16 13.82 -6.40 -27.15
CA LYS A 16 14.35 -5.53 -28.21
C LYS A 16 13.91 -4.06 -28.13
N ASN A 17 12.89 -3.74 -27.34
CA ASN A 17 12.36 -2.37 -27.28
C ASN A 17 13.07 -1.49 -26.23
N SER A 18 13.74 -2.09 -25.23
CA SER A 18 14.48 -1.32 -24.23
C SER A 18 15.84 -0.84 -24.72
N GLU A 19 16.51 -1.59 -25.61
CA GLU A 19 17.84 -1.22 -26.11
C GLU A 19 17.77 -0.04 -27.09
N ASN A 20 16.72 0.02 -27.92
CA ASN A 20 16.52 1.08 -28.89
C ASN A 20 16.27 2.47 -28.23
N TYR A 21 15.54 2.50 -27.10
CA TYR A 21 15.31 3.74 -26.34
C TYR A 21 16.59 4.29 -25.71
N ASN A 22 17.42 3.41 -25.14
CA ASN A 22 18.69 3.80 -24.51
C ASN A 22 19.74 4.22 -25.55
N GLN A 23 19.70 3.65 -26.75
CA GLN A 23 20.61 4.01 -27.84
C GLN A 23 20.27 5.39 -28.44
N ALA A 24 18.98 5.71 -28.56
CA ALA A 24 18.50 7.02 -29.00
C ALA A 24 18.83 8.14 -27.99
N ILE A 25 18.73 7.86 -26.68
CA ILE A 25 19.13 8.83 -25.63
C ILE A 25 20.63 9.10 -25.68
N THR A 26 21.44 8.06 -25.91
CA THR A 26 22.91 8.20 -25.98
C THR A 26 23.34 9.05 -27.18
N SER A 27 22.70 8.87 -28.34
CA SER A 27 23.03 9.66 -29.53
C SER A 27 22.63 11.14 -29.41
N VAL A 28 21.50 11.43 -28.73
CA VAL A 28 21.05 12.81 -28.49
C VAL A 28 21.98 13.55 -27.52
N LEU A 29 22.43 12.86 -26.46
CA LEU A 29 23.42 13.40 -25.53
C LEU A 29 24.80 13.62 -26.17
N GLN A 30 25.15 12.84 -27.20
CA GLN A 30 26.39 13.02 -27.97
C GLN A 30 26.33 14.19 -28.96
N SER A 31 25.16 14.48 -29.55
CA SER A 31 24.98 15.64 -30.43
C SER A 31 24.96 16.97 -29.67
N GLU A 32 24.39 17.02 -28.46
CA GLU A 32 24.37 18.23 -27.62
C GLU A 32 25.76 18.63 -27.09
N GLN A 33 26.73 17.71 -27.07
CA GLN A 33 28.11 17.99 -26.64
C GLN A 33 29.00 18.61 -27.72
N LEU A 34 28.56 18.68 -28.99
CA LEU A 34 29.39 19.14 -30.12
C LEU A 34 29.11 20.57 -30.58
N GLU A 35 28.06 21.25 -30.12
CA GLU A 35 27.74 22.63 -30.53
C GLU A 35 28.36 23.73 -29.63
N MET A 36 29.17 23.38 -28.63
CA MET A 36 29.79 24.37 -27.71
C MET A 36 31.31 24.52 -27.86
N ILE A 37 31.90 24.23 -29.03
CA ILE A 37 33.37 24.31 -29.21
C ILE A 37 33.82 25.31 -30.30
N GLU A 38 32.95 25.94 -31.08
CA GLU A 38 33.44 26.77 -32.20
C GLU A 38 33.72 28.25 -31.92
N ASP A 39 33.34 28.82 -30.77
CA ASP A 39 33.64 30.22 -30.48
C ASP A 39 34.41 30.35 -29.17
N ILE A 40 35.74 30.46 -29.26
CA ILE A 40 36.61 31.43 -28.56
C ILE A 40 38.03 31.19 -29.08
N GLN A 41 38.41 31.95 -30.10
CA GLN A 41 39.80 32.31 -30.31
C GLN A 41 40.10 33.61 -29.55
N SER A 42 41.17 33.56 -28.77
CA SER A 42 41.90 34.67 -28.16
C SER A 42 41.29 35.33 -26.92
N GLY A 43 42.07 35.33 -25.83
CA GLY A 43 42.00 36.36 -24.81
C GLY A 43 42.00 35.86 -23.37
N ASN A 44 43.20 35.81 -22.79
CA ASN A 44 43.52 35.93 -21.37
C ASN A 44 43.42 34.65 -20.51
N GLU A 45 44.53 33.92 -20.51
CA GLU A 45 44.96 33.02 -19.44
C GLU A 45 45.22 33.85 -18.16
N GLU A 46 45.04 33.21 -16.99
CA GLU A 46 45.31 33.72 -15.63
C GLU A 46 44.12 34.41 -14.93
N GLU A 47 43.14 33.61 -14.46
CA GLU A 47 42.45 33.71 -13.14
C GLU A 47 41.09 32.96 -13.14
N TYR A 48 41.09 31.62 -13.25
CA TYR A 48 39.86 30.81 -13.11
C TYR A 48 40.12 29.37 -12.61
N ASP A 49 41.04 29.15 -11.66
CA ASP A 49 41.65 27.81 -11.48
C ASP A 49 41.52 27.14 -10.10
N GLN A 50 40.54 27.51 -9.26
CA GLN A 50 40.36 26.81 -7.97
C GLN A 50 38.95 26.28 -7.69
N GLU A 51 37.90 26.88 -8.23
CA GLU A 51 36.53 26.49 -7.90
C GLU A 51 36.00 25.35 -8.79
N VAL A 52 36.42 25.30 -10.07
CA VAL A 52 35.96 24.30 -11.06
C VAL A 52 36.57 22.90 -10.81
N LEU A 53 37.86 22.81 -10.46
CA LEU A 53 38.53 21.54 -10.12
C LEU A 53 37.92 20.83 -8.89
N SER A 54 37.40 21.62 -7.94
CA SER A 54 36.74 21.12 -6.71
C SER A 54 35.37 20.49 -6.98
N VAL A 55 34.59 21.08 -7.89
CA VAL A 55 33.28 20.56 -8.30
C VAL A 55 33.42 19.20 -8.98
N ASP A 56 34.41 19.05 -9.85
CA ASP A 56 34.65 17.80 -10.58
C ASP A 56 35.10 16.67 -9.67
N GLN A 57 35.92 16.98 -8.66
CA GLN A 57 36.32 15.97 -7.68
C GLN A 57 35.14 15.55 -6.80
N ARG A 58 34.29 16.49 -6.37
CA ARG A 58 33.07 16.17 -5.63
C ARG A 58 32.11 15.30 -6.44
N ASN A 59 31.90 15.63 -7.71
CA ASN A 59 31.03 14.85 -8.59
C ASN A 59 31.57 13.43 -8.81
N ARG A 60 32.88 13.26 -9.02
CA ARG A 60 33.54 11.95 -9.08
C ARG A 60 33.38 11.14 -7.80
N ASN A 61 33.54 11.78 -6.65
CA ASN A 61 33.35 11.12 -5.36
C ASN A 61 31.89 10.67 -5.17
N ILE A 62 30.91 11.47 -5.61
CA ILE A 62 29.48 11.13 -5.56
C ILE A 62 29.18 9.94 -6.48
N THR A 63 29.71 9.93 -7.71
CA THR A 63 29.50 8.80 -8.64
C THR A 63 30.12 7.52 -8.10
N ASP A 64 31.31 7.60 -7.51
CA ASP A 64 31.98 6.44 -6.91
C ASP A 64 31.24 5.92 -5.68
N ALA A 65 30.74 6.80 -4.83
CA ALA A 65 29.92 6.42 -3.68
C ALA A 65 28.62 5.73 -4.13
N ARG A 66 27.94 6.25 -5.16
CA ARG A 66 26.74 5.65 -5.73
C ARG A 66 27.02 4.28 -6.34
N LYS A 67 28.12 4.13 -7.07
CA LYS A 67 28.53 2.83 -7.64
C LYS A 67 28.83 1.81 -6.55
N LYS A 68 29.58 2.19 -5.52
CA LYS A 68 29.86 1.33 -4.35
C LYS A 68 28.59 0.92 -3.62
N ALA A 69 27.64 1.84 -3.45
CA ALA A 69 26.35 1.55 -2.84
C ALA A 69 25.54 0.54 -3.66
N PHE A 70 25.48 0.73 -4.99
CA PHE A 70 24.83 -0.19 -5.92
C PHE A 70 25.43 -1.61 -5.83
N ASP A 71 26.76 -1.72 -5.87
CA ASP A 71 27.44 -3.01 -5.75
C ASP A 71 27.15 -3.68 -4.39
N GLY A 72 27.07 -2.88 -3.33
CA GLY A 72 26.69 -3.34 -1.99
C GLY A 72 25.28 -3.92 -1.95
N LEU A 73 24.31 -3.21 -2.52
CA LEU A 73 22.92 -3.66 -2.63
C LEU A 73 22.81 -4.94 -3.46
N GLN A 74 23.53 -5.01 -4.60
CA GLN A 74 23.51 -6.20 -5.44
C GLN A 74 24.09 -7.41 -4.71
N LYS A 75 25.19 -7.25 -3.97
CA LYS A 75 25.78 -8.31 -3.15
C LYS A 75 24.82 -8.74 -2.03
N GLN A 76 24.14 -7.79 -1.38
CA GLN A 76 23.15 -8.10 -0.34
C GLN A 76 21.97 -8.88 -0.91
N ALA A 77 21.40 -8.45 -2.03
CA ALA A 77 20.30 -9.15 -2.69
C ALA A 77 20.69 -10.58 -3.08
N LYS A 78 21.89 -10.79 -3.63
CA LYS A 78 22.44 -12.12 -3.93
C LYS A 78 22.53 -12.99 -2.67
N ARG A 79 23.06 -12.46 -1.56
CA ARG A 79 23.12 -13.20 -0.28
C ARG A 79 21.73 -13.53 0.27
N MET A 80 20.81 -12.58 0.25
CA MET A 80 19.42 -12.80 0.70
C MET A 80 18.75 -13.91 -0.09
N LYS A 81 18.93 -13.94 -1.42
CA LYS A 81 18.41 -15.00 -2.28
C LYS A 81 18.97 -16.37 -1.89
N VAL A 82 20.29 -16.50 -1.75
CA VAL A 82 20.92 -17.78 -1.37
C VAL A 82 20.44 -18.27 0.00
N ILE A 83 20.33 -17.36 0.99
CA ILE A 83 19.82 -17.71 2.31
C ILE A 83 18.37 -18.19 2.23
N SER A 84 17.53 -17.51 1.44
CA SER A 84 16.14 -17.88 1.23
C SER A 84 16.02 -19.25 0.54
N ASP A 85 16.78 -19.48 -0.54
CA ASP A 85 16.77 -20.74 -1.29
C ASP A 85 17.25 -21.91 -0.42
N ASN A 86 18.20 -21.68 0.49
CA ASN A 86 18.67 -22.69 1.44
C ASN A 86 17.67 -22.96 2.58
N ALA A 87 17.00 -21.93 3.09
CA ALA A 87 15.97 -22.06 4.12
C ALA A 87 14.69 -22.71 3.59
N HIS A 88 14.39 -22.47 2.32
CA HIS A 88 13.19 -22.92 1.63
C HIS A 88 13.58 -23.53 0.28
N PRO A 89 14.05 -24.79 0.27
CA PRO A 89 14.41 -25.46 -0.96
C PRO A 89 13.20 -25.55 -1.89
N LYS A 90 13.45 -25.46 -3.19
CA LYS A 90 12.39 -25.56 -4.20
C LYS A 90 11.68 -26.92 -4.05
N PRO A 91 10.34 -26.93 -4.03
CA PRO A 91 9.60 -28.19 -3.99
C PRO A 91 9.72 -28.91 -5.34
N ASP A 92 9.80 -30.24 -5.29
CA ASP A 92 9.78 -31.06 -6.50
C ASP A 92 8.40 -31.03 -7.16
N ILE A 93 8.37 -31.08 -8.49
CA ILE A 93 7.12 -31.13 -9.27
C ILE A 93 6.36 -32.41 -8.88
N GLY A 94 5.14 -32.26 -8.36
CA GLY A 94 4.33 -33.37 -7.82
C GLY A 94 4.30 -33.43 -6.28
N SER A 95 5.10 -32.62 -5.60
CA SER A 95 5.04 -32.49 -4.13
C SER A 95 3.72 -31.84 -3.69
N THR A 96 3.04 -32.45 -2.71
CA THR A 96 1.85 -31.85 -2.10
C THR A 96 2.27 -30.90 -0.98
N VAL A 97 2.05 -29.61 -1.17
CA VAL A 97 2.34 -28.58 -0.17
C VAL A 97 1.04 -28.17 0.51
N ARG A 98 1.03 -28.12 1.85
CA ARG A 98 -0.11 -27.54 2.60
C ARG A 98 0.15 -26.06 2.78
N ILE A 99 -0.52 -25.24 1.97
CA ILE A 99 -0.57 -23.80 2.19
C ILE A 99 -1.71 -23.55 3.18
N PRO A 100 -1.44 -23.02 4.39
CA PRO A 100 -2.51 -22.66 5.30
C PRO A 100 -3.31 -21.52 4.68
N VAL A 101 -4.53 -21.83 4.26
CA VAL A 101 -5.54 -20.81 3.98
C VAL A 101 -5.94 -20.22 5.33
N LEU A 102 -5.98 -18.89 5.43
CA LEU A 102 -6.36 -18.22 6.67
C LEU A 102 -7.85 -18.49 6.96
N ASP A 103 -8.13 -19.46 7.82
CA ASP A 103 -9.46 -19.72 8.40
C ASP A 103 -9.80 -18.64 9.42
N VAL A 104 -10.19 -17.48 8.90
CA VAL A 104 -10.94 -16.51 9.69
C VAL A 104 -12.28 -16.38 9.01
N ASP A 105 -13.32 -16.92 9.63
CA ASP A 105 -14.69 -16.68 9.20
C ASP A 105 -14.96 -15.18 9.25
N ARG A 106 -15.15 -14.59 8.07
CA ARG A 106 -15.35 -13.15 7.84
C ARG A 106 -16.83 -12.81 7.74
N GLY A 107 -17.66 -13.77 8.10
CA GLY A 107 -19.10 -13.74 8.00
C GLY A 107 -19.72 -13.05 9.19
N THR A 108 -20.50 -12.01 8.91
CA THR A 108 -21.40 -11.39 9.88
C THR A 108 -22.84 -11.67 9.45
N LYS A 109 -23.81 -11.43 10.34
CA LYS A 109 -25.25 -11.53 9.98
C LYS A 109 -25.60 -10.72 8.73
N GLU A 110 -24.96 -9.56 8.61
CA GLU A 110 -25.19 -8.59 7.53
C GLU A 110 -24.50 -8.96 6.20
N GLY A 111 -23.44 -9.77 6.23
CA GLY A 111 -22.60 -9.97 5.05
C GLY A 111 -21.19 -10.46 5.35
N VAL A 112 -20.43 -10.70 4.28
CA VAL A 112 -19.01 -11.09 4.31
C VAL A 112 -18.14 -9.85 4.19
N ILE A 113 -17.09 -9.73 5.01
CA ILE A 113 -16.17 -8.60 4.94
C ILE A 113 -15.23 -8.72 3.73
N ALA A 114 -15.25 -7.74 2.83
CA ALA A 114 -14.53 -7.78 1.54
C ALA A 114 -12.99 -7.76 1.66
N LYS A 115 -12.43 -6.85 2.48
CA LYS A 115 -10.97 -6.68 2.62
C LYS A 115 -10.35 -7.82 3.42
N TYR A 116 -9.25 -8.45 2.98
CA TYR A 116 -8.44 -9.45 3.71
C TYR A 116 -7.70 -8.86 4.94
N TYR A 117 -7.57 -9.66 5.99
CA TYR A 117 -6.93 -9.32 7.27
C TYR A 117 -6.08 -10.50 7.74
N SER A 118 -4.96 -10.23 8.40
CA SER A 118 -4.11 -11.26 8.97
C SER A 118 -4.78 -11.87 10.21
N ARG A 119 -4.41 -13.11 10.56
CA ARG A 119 -4.90 -13.73 11.80
C ARG A 119 -4.53 -12.94 13.05
N SER A 120 -3.40 -12.21 13.03
CA SER A 120 -2.93 -11.41 14.17
C SER A 120 -3.73 -10.12 14.37
N GLU A 121 -4.54 -9.70 13.40
CA GLU A 121 -5.44 -8.54 13.53
C GLU A 121 -6.75 -8.86 14.28
N PHE A 122 -6.99 -10.14 14.62
CA PHE A 122 -8.18 -10.56 15.35
C PHE A 122 -7.85 -11.30 16.64
N SER A 123 -8.71 -11.13 17.64
CA SER A 123 -8.77 -12.01 18.79
C SER A 123 -9.89 -13.03 18.58
N VAL A 124 -9.60 -14.30 18.91
CA VAL A 124 -10.61 -15.37 18.81
C VAL A 124 -11.61 -15.19 19.93
N CYS A 125 -12.90 -15.13 19.60
CA CYS A 125 -13.96 -15.19 20.59
C CYS A 125 -14.21 -16.66 20.96
N PRO A 126 -14.14 -17.05 22.25
CA PRO A 126 -14.36 -18.43 22.66
C PRO A 126 -15.83 -18.90 22.56
N ALA A 127 -16.77 -17.96 22.42
CA ALA A 127 -18.19 -18.28 22.27
C ALA A 127 -18.59 -18.31 20.79
N ASN A 128 -19.36 -19.32 20.40
CA ASN A 128 -20.01 -19.38 19.08
C ASN A 128 -21.30 -18.58 19.11
N ILE A 129 -21.21 -17.32 18.70
CA ILE A 129 -22.32 -16.35 18.69
C ILE A 129 -23.08 -16.39 17.35
N LEU A 130 -22.49 -16.99 16.32
CA LEU A 130 -23.05 -17.07 14.97
C LEU A 130 -23.06 -18.52 14.50
N THR A 131 -24.18 -18.90 13.87
CA THR A 131 -24.31 -20.15 13.12
C THR A 131 -24.03 -19.90 11.64
N ILE A 132 -23.63 -20.93 10.90
CA ILE A 132 -23.25 -20.81 9.47
C ILE A 132 -24.42 -20.31 8.62
N ASP A 133 -25.65 -20.64 9.01
CA ASP A 133 -26.88 -20.27 8.30
C ASP A 133 -27.29 -18.82 8.57
N GLU A 134 -26.84 -18.21 9.67
CA GLU A 134 -27.07 -16.79 9.97
C GLU A 134 -26.16 -15.85 9.17
N VAL A 135 -25.15 -16.38 8.47
CA VAL A 135 -24.20 -15.57 7.70
C VAL A 135 -24.70 -15.37 6.27
N SER A 136 -25.02 -14.12 5.94
CA SER A 136 -25.36 -13.72 4.57
C SER A 136 -24.09 -13.76 3.69
N LYS A 137 -23.99 -14.73 2.77
CA LYS A 137 -22.82 -14.90 1.88
C LYS A 137 -22.85 -14.04 0.61
N GLU A 138 -24.02 -13.50 0.27
CA GLU A 138 -24.26 -12.84 -1.01
C GLU A 138 -23.80 -11.37 -1.04
N ASN A 139 -23.64 -10.73 0.13
CA ASN A 139 -23.30 -9.32 0.24
C ASN A 139 -21.88 -9.13 0.78
N GLU A 140 -21.00 -8.55 -0.03
CA GLU A 140 -19.69 -8.08 0.40
C GLU A 140 -19.78 -6.68 1.02
N LEU A 141 -19.29 -6.55 2.26
CA LEU A 141 -19.36 -5.32 3.03
C LEU A 141 -17.97 -4.86 3.48
N SER A 142 -17.82 -3.54 3.65
CA SER A 142 -16.64 -2.98 4.32
C SER A 142 -16.76 -3.18 5.84
N LEU A 143 -15.62 -3.28 6.55
CA LEU A 143 -15.61 -3.30 8.03
C LEU A 143 -16.38 -2.11 8.62
N ARG A 144 -16.26 -0.94 7.97
CA ARG A 144 -16.98 0.26 8.41
C ARG A 144 -18.49 0.05 8.29
N SER A 145 -18.98 -0.49 7.18
CA SER A 145 -20.41 -0.75 6.97
C SER A 145 -20.97 -1.73 8.00
N VAL A 146 -20.26 -2.83 8.23
CA VAL A 146 -20.63 -3.83 9.25
C VAL A 146 -20.66 -3.20 10.64
N ALA A 147 -19.61 -2.45 11.02
CA ALA A 147 -19.56 -1.77 12.31
C ALA A 147 -20.70 -0.76 12.49
N ARG A 148 -21.14 -0.10 11.40
CA ARG A 148 -22.29 0.81 11.44
C ARG A 148 -23.60 0.06 11.70
N ALA A 149 -23.82 -1.06 11.01
CA ALA A 149 -25.01 -1.89 11.16
C ALA A 149 -25.11 -2.51 12.57
N GLN A 150 -23.98 -3.00 13.10
CA GLN A 150 -23.91 -3.55 14.45
C GLN A 150 -23.94 -2.48 15.54
N SER A 151 -23.59 -1.23 15.21
CA SER A 151 -23.71 -0.14 16.17
C SER A 151 -25.18 0.20 16.41
N THR A 152 -25.56 0.34 17.67
CA THR A 152 -26.87 0.88 18.07
C THR A 152 -27.13 2.30 17.54
N ARG A 153 -26.11 2.94 16.93
CA ARG A 153 -26.07 4.37 16.63
C ARG A 153 -25.57 4.68 15.21
N HIS A 154 -25.83 3.80 14.24
CA HIS A 154 -25.68 4.08 12.80
C HIS A 154 -24.30 4.64 12.37
N GLY A 155 -23.24 4.40 13.15
CA GLY A 155 -21.89 4.90 12.86
C GLY A 155 -21.56 6.34 13.20
N GLU A 156 -22.48 7.12 13.77
CA GLU A 156 -22.24 8.54 14.08
C GLU A 156 -21.94 8.74 15.56
N GLY A 157 -20.72 8.34 15.97
CA GLY A 157 -20.13 8.68 17.26
C GLY A 157 -21.08 8.58 18.46
N PHE A 158 -20.98 9.54 19.39
CA PHE A 158 -21.91 9.64 20.51
C PHE A 158 -23.07 10.60 20.18
N LYS A 159 -24.32 10.17 20.39
CA LYS A 159 -25.50 11.04 20.29
C LYS A 159 -25.49 11.93 21.52
N LYS A 160 -25.32 13.23 21.31
CA LYS A 160 -25.53 14.27 22.32
C LYS A 160 -26.78 15.07 21.98
N CYS A 161 -27.53 15.49 23.00
CA CYS A 161 -28.54 16.53 22.79
C CYS A 161 -27.86 17.90 22.71
N SER A 162 -28.50 18.84 22.02
CA SER A 162 -28.09 20.25 21.95
C SER A 162 -28.71 21.12 23.05
N CYS A 163 -29.34 20.50 24.05
CA CYS A 163 -30.01 21.21 25.14
C CYS A 163 -28.99 21.95 26.01
N LYS A 164 -29.25 23.23 26.30
CA LYS A 164 -28.37 24.08 27.13
C LYS A 164 -28.75 24.14 28.60
N THR A 165 -29.92 23.62 29.00
CA THR A 165 -30.45 23.74 30.36
C THR A 165 -30.91 22.39 30.89
N LYS A 166 -32.22 22.09 30.80
CA LYS A 166 -32.86 20.88 31.33
C LYS A 166 -33.52 20.06 30.23
N CYS A 167 -33.45 18.75 30.34
CA CYS A 167 -33.97 17.80 29.34
C CYS A 167 -35.36 17.30 29.71
N ASP A 168 -36.30 18.22 29.94
CA ASP A 168 -37.66 17.89 30.42
C ASP A 168 -38.67 17.67 29.31
N SER A 169 -38.40 18.08 28.07
CA SER A 169 -39.40 18.01 26.99
C SER A 169 -38.92 17.17 25.83
N LYS A 170 -39.86 16.76 24.95
CA LYS A 170 -39.56 16.10 23.67
C LYS A 170 -38.75 17.00 22.70
N ARG A 171 -38.41 18.25 23.08
CA ARG A 171 -37.40 19.07 22.37
C ARG A 171 -35.99 18.51 22.56
N CYS A 172 -35.73 17.75 23.62
CA CYS A 172 -34.47 17.04 23.79
C CYS A 172 -34.41 15.83 22.86
N ALA A 173 -33.37 15.75 22.02
CA ALA A 173 -33.16 14.64 21.10
C ALA A 173 -33.01 13.28 21.82
N CYS A 174 -32.34 13.27 22.98
CA CYS A 174 -32.18 12.05 23.78
C CYS A 174 -33.54 11.56 24.30
N ARG A 175 -34.30 12.45 24.95
CA ARG A 175 -35.62 12.11 25.49
C ARG A 175 -36.63 11.74 24.39
N LYS A 176 -36.59 12.42 23.25
CA LYS A 176 -37.42 12.11 22.07
C LYS A 176 -37.17 10.68 21.56
N ASN A 177 -35.92 10.23 21.58
CA ASN A 177 -35.52 8.89 21.14
C ASN A 177 -35.57 7.85 22.28
N HIS A 178 -36.14 8.19 23.43
CA HIS A 178 -36.19 7.32 24.61
C HIS A 178 -34.81 6.86 25.12
N VAL A 179 -33.79 7.72 24.97
CA VAL A 179 -32.42 7.47 25.45
C VAL A 179 -32.07 8.46 26.56
N LEU A 180 -31.37 7.97 27.59
CA LEU A 180 -30.86 8.80 28.69
C LEU A 180 -29.64 9.64 28.25
N CYS A 181 -29.54 10.86 28.78
CA CYS A 181 -28.44 11.76 28.53
C CYS A 181 -27.19 11.32 29.29
N ASN A 182 -26.10 11.09 28.56
CA ASN A 182 -24.79 10.79 29.14
C ASN A 182 -24.00 12.07 29.48
N SER A 183 -22.81 11.90 30.06
CA SER A 183 -21.88 12.99 30.40
C SER A 183 -21.38 13.81 29.20
N LYS A 184 -21.57 13.35 27.95
CA LYS A 184 -21.21 14.09 26.74
C LYS A 184 -22.32 15.04 26.27
N CYS A 185 -23.56 14.89 26.77
CA CYS A 185 -24.65 15.83 26.52
C CYS A 185 -24.49 17.12 27.32
N HIS A 186 -24.05 16.99 28.56
CA HIS A 186 -23.90 18.09 29.50
C HIS A 186 -22.66 17.86 30.34
N ASN A 187 -21.74 18.83 30.37
CA ASN A 187 -20.52 18.72 31.17
C ASN A 187 -20.83 18.81 32.67
N SER A 188 -21.58 19.85 33.08
CA SER A 188 -21.82 20.18 34.50
C SER A 188 -23.24 20.65 34.85
N LEU A 189 -24.15 20.72 33.87
CA LEU A 189 -25.53 21.20 34.08
C LEU A 189 -26.42 20.11 34.67
N THR A 190 -27.41 20.52 35.46
CA THR A 190 -28.44 19.65 36.03
C THR A 190 -29.37 19.15 34.92
N CYS A 191 -29.09 17.96 34.41
CA CYS A 191 -29.97 17.25 33.48
C CYS A 191 -30.95 16.35 34.24
N THR A 192 -32.21 16.40 33.84
CA THR A 192 -33.33 15.63 34.40
C THR A 192 -33.59 14.31 33.68
N ASN A 193 -32.99 14.10 32.51
CA ASN A 193 -33.08 12.87 31.71
C ASN A 193 -31.73 12.14 31.76
N LYS A 194 -31.25 11.79 32.94
CA LYS A 194 -30.00 11.03 33.15
C LYS A 194 -30.26 9.54 33.27
#